data_AF-A0A8T4VCC0-F1
#
_entry.id   AF-A0A8T4VCC0-F1
#
_cell.length_a   1.000
_cell.length_b   1.000
_cell.length_c   1.000
_cell.angle_alpha   90.00
_cell.angle_beta   90.00
_cell.angle_gamma   90.00
#
_symmetry.space_group_name_H-M   'P 1'
#
loop_
_entity.id
_entity.type
_entity.pdbx_description
1 polymer ?
#
loop_
_entity_poly.entity_id
_entity_poly.type
_entity_poly.pdbx_seq_one_letter_code
_entity_poly.pdbx_strand_id
1 'polypeptide(L)'
;MLSKNKIRNLESRKLAIIRNIKLVQEFKQKIISYSENLAARYKNNEISWEEYTSKSSNILKGRTVEEWIDYYDRCIADYQNQLISCNWQVEKEENKSRRLSQILAISLLLVVFGFGLFLLPPSSLTGLAVYESQAVIDENVSFNINSPMPNSSIVKLILSGQSSSRLIGEFADKNSIIIIDNASWYNLTYLEINARQFNIFAPNASGLFNLTARIIDGDTIIAENITEISVRNKFKVPDAENPVVGNAARRAGEINFTIELGLPPMETTENVSVMATLNNQSSTLPLFEFTITNNIVIIELIKFDLVAEEGILNIKIILNGLTLNETTIPLEMLNNRTPEKPEIKDSPKTPVKFPDKLLFDIKIAVPEEYLEITAGSNLTFKVNIHNFGAVETNITILYRIKDGKDIIAEEDYLSVATQYEYLKTIILPDDIEAGSYFIEAELHYNDETALATSEFFVTSKYHYSKYLKIALIITLVLIALIFLSFKKPSLKEKFRKNRFI
;
A
#
# COMPACT_ATOMS: atom_id res chain seq x y z
N MET A 1 -45.92 5.49 3.66
CA MET A 1 -47.22 6.18 3.84
C MET A 1 -48.24 5.35 4.64
N LEU A 2 -48.33 4.03 4.44
CA LEU A 2 -49.31 3.17 5.14
C LEU A 2 -49.24 3.21 6.69
N SER A 3 -48.06 3.20 7.31
CA SER A 3 -47.97 3.18 8.79
C SER A 3 -48.49 4.47 9.44
N LYS A 4 -48.37 5.63 8.77
CA LYS A 4 -48.86 6.91 9.29
C LYS A 4 -50.39 6.97 9.36
N ASN A 5 -51.08 6.44 8.33
CA ASN A 5 -52.53 6.39 8.32
C ASN A 5 -53.06 5.43 9.39
N LYS A 6 -52.34 4.33 9.63
CA LYS A 6 -52.67 3.35 10.66
C LYS A 6 -52.50 3.92 12.08
N ILE A 7 -51.38 4.59 12.35
CA ILE A 7 -51.14 5.27 13.64
C ILE A 7 -52.21 6.35 13.89
N ARG A 8 -52.52 7.18 12.89
CA ARG A 8 -53.56 8.22 13.01
C ARG A 8 -54.94 7.64 13.34
N ASN A 9 -55.30 6.51 12.73
CA ASN A 9 -56.56 5.82 13.03
C ASN A 9 -56.56 5.31 14.49
N LEU A 10 -55.47 4.68 14.94
CA LEU A 10 -55.34 4.22 16.33
C LEU A 10 -55.42 5.38 17.34
N GLU A 11 -54.79 6.52 17.07
CA GLU A 11 -54.92 7.73 17.91
C GLU A 11 -56.36 8.25 17.97
N SER A 12 -57.07 8.27 16.83
CA SER A 12 -58.48 8.69 16.80
C SER A 12 -59.37 7.74 17.61
N ARG A 13 -59.12 6.42 17.54
CA ARG A 13 -59.82 5.41 18.32
C ARG A 13 -59.52 5.55 19.81
N LYS A 14 -58.26 5.82 20.18
CA LYS A 14 -57.85 6.10 21.57
C LYS A 14 -58.63 7.29 22.15
N LEU A 15 -58.74 8.39 21.40
CA LEU A 15 -59.52 9.56 21.83
C LEU A 15 -61.01 9.23 22.02
N ALA A 16 -61.59 8.42 21.14
CA ALA A 16 -62.98 7.97 21.28
C ALA A 16 -63.19 7.12 22.53
N ILE A 17 -62.28 6.18 22.82
CA ILE A 17 -62.33 5.34 24.02
C ILE A 17 -62.24 6.19 25.29
N ILE A 18 -61.31 7.16 25.34
CA ILE A 18 -61.16 8.07 26.49
C ILE A 18 -62.44 8.89 26.72
N ARG A 19 -63.07 9.39 25.65
CA ARG A 19 -64.36 10.10 25.74
C ARG A 19 -65.46 9.19 26.30
N ASN A 20 -65.53 7.94 25.85
CA ASN A 20 -66.53 6.98 26.34
C ASN A 20 -66.31 6.63 27.81
N ILE A 21 -65.07 6.43 28.25
CA ILE A 21 -64.75 6.21 29.68
C ILE A 21 -65.26 7.39 30.51
N LYS A 22 -64.96 8.62 30.10
CA LYS A 22 -65.40 9.83 30.81
C LYS A 22 -66.92 9.92 30.88
N LEU A 23 -67.60 9.66 29.76
CA LEU A 23 -69.06 9.69 29.68
C LEU A 23 -69.70 8.64 30.60
N VAL A 24 -69.18 7.40 30.61
CA VAL A 24 -69.66 6.35 31.52
C VAL A 24 -69.43 6.71 32.99
N GLN A 25 -68.27 7.29 33.32
CA GLN A 25 -67.98 7.77 34.67
C GLN A 25 -68.97 8.87 35.11
N GLU A 26 -69.28 9.81 34.22
CA GLU A 26 -70.27 10.86 34.50
C GLU A 26 -71.67 10.27 34.73
N PHE A 27 -72.10 9.28 33.94
CA PHE A 27 -73.38 8.61 34.17
C PHE A 27 -73.42 7.81 35.48
N LYS A 28 -72.34 7.10 35.80
CA LYS A 28 -72.19 6.40 37.08
C LYS A 28 -72.36 7.36 38.25
N GLN A 29 -71.65 8.49 38.22
CA GLN A 29 -71.72 9.51 39.27
C GLN A 29 -73.09 10.17 39.37
N LYS A 30 -73.78 10.40 38.24
CA LYS A 30 -75.15 10.91 38.24
C LYS A 30 -76.13 9.97 38.93
N ILE A 31 -76.03 8.65 38.69
CA ILE A 31 -76.91 7.68 39.37
C ILE A 31 -76.63 7.66 40.88
N ILE A 32 -75.36 7.59 41.28
CA ILE A 32 -74.96 7.57 42.69
C ILE A 32 -75.49 8.83 43.40
N SER A 33 -75.10 10.02 42.93
CA SER A 33 -75.48 11.29 43.56
C SER A 33 -76.99 11.51 43.60
N TYR A 34 -77.72 11.14 42.54
CA TYR A 34 -79.18 11.23 42.54
C TYR A 34 -79.82 10.29 43.56
N SER A 35 -79.35 9.03 43.64
CA SER A 35 -79.87 8.05 44.59
C SER A 35 -79.60 8.43 46.05
N GLU A 36 -78.39 8.93 46.35
CA GLU A 36 -78.01 9.42 47.67
C GLU A 36 -78.82 10.66 48.07
N ASN A 37 -78.98 11.63 47.15
CA ASN A 37 -79.80 12.81 47.41
C ASN A 37 -81.26 12.43 47.67
N LEU A 38 -81.83 11.54 46.84
CA LEU A 38 -83.21 11.09 46.99
C LEU A 38 -83.41 10.37 48.34
N ALA A 39 -82.47 9.53 48.75
CA ALA A 39 -82.49 8.85 50.06
C ALA A 39 -82.37 9.83 51.23
N ALA A 40 -81.51 10.85 51.13
CA ALA A 40 -81.34 11.88 52.15
C ALA A 40 -82.61 12.72 52.34
N ARG A 41 -83.25 13.14 51.23
CA ARG A 41 -84.51 13.90 51.26
C ARG A 41 -85.63 13.11 51.93
N TYR A 42 -85.72 11.81 51.64
CA TYR A 42 -86.68 10.93 52.33
C TYR A 42 -86.38 10.82 53.83
N LYS A 43 -85.11 10.57 54.20
CA LYS A 43 -84.68 10.49 55.61
C LYS A 43 -84.98 11.76 56.41
N ASN A 44 -84.89 12.91 55.77
CA ASN A 44 -85.19 14.22 56.36
C ASN A 44 -86.70 14.55 56.38
N ASN A 45 -87.58 13.62 55.96
CA ASN A 45 -89.03 13.82 55.79
C ASN A 45 -89.41 14.94 54.79
N GLU A 46 -88.53 15.27 53.84
CA GLU A 46 -88.80 16.27 52.80
C GLU A 46 -89.67 15.73 51.65
N ILE A 47 -89.75 14.41 51.50
CA ILE A 47 -90.57 13.71 50.50
C ILE A 47 -91.24 12.48 51.14
N SER A 48 -92.40 12.07 50.62
CA SER A 48 -93.12 10.89 51.12
C SER A 48 -92.49 9.58 50.62
N TRP A 49 -92.85 8.46 51.26
CA TRP A 49 -92.43 7.12 50.82
C TRP A 49 -92.92 6.78 49.39
N GLU A 50 -94.14 7.18 49.07
CA GLU A 50 -94.73 6.98 47.74
C GLU A 50 -94.01 7.80 46.67
N GLU A 51 -93.63 9.04 46.99
CA GLU A 51 -92.84 9.89 46.10
C GLU A 51 -91.40 9.36 45.92
N TYR A 52 -90.76 8.90 47.00
CA TYR A 52 -89.45 8.27 46.98
C TYR A 52 -89.42 7.03 46.09
N THR A 53 -90.36 6.09 46.30
CA THR A 53 -90.43 4.83 45.53
C THR A 53 -90.74 5.07 44.06
N SER A 54 -91.63 6.01 43.74
CA SER A 54 -91.93 6.40 42.36
C SER A 54 -90.70 7.00 41.64
N LYS A 55 -90.02 7.97 42.27
CA LYS A 55 -88.82 8.60 41.70
C LYS A 55 -87.64 7.63 41.57
N SER A 56 -87.46 6.75 42.55
CA SER A 56 -86.42 5.71 42.54
C SER A 56 -86.67 4.68 41.43
N SER A 57 -87.90 4.19 41.31
CA SER A 57 -88.29 3.25 40.25
C SER A 57 -88.08 3.82 38.85
N ASN A 58 -88.43 5.10 38.64
CA ASN A 58 -88.26 5.77 37.35
C ASN A 58 -86.78 5.92 36.94
N ILE A 59 -85.90 6.35 37.87
CA ILE A 59 -84.48 6.57 37.56
C ILE A 59 -83.72 5.24 37.40
N LEU A 60 -84.00 4.26 38.26
CA LEU A 60 -83.28 2.99 38.28
C LEU A 60 -83.85 1.96 37.31
N LYS A 61 -85.05 2.20 36.76
CA LYS A 61 -85.71 1.37 35.74
C LYS A 61 -85.75 -0.12 36.12
N GLY A 62 -86.09 -0.40 37.38
CA GLY A 62 -86.22 -1.76 37.89
C GLY A 62 -84.90 -2.47 38.25
N ARG A 63 -83.78 -1.74 38.33
CA ARG A 63 -82.50 -2.24 38.85
C ARG A 63 -82.16 -1.61 40.20
N THR A 64 -81.23 -2.19 40.94
CA THR A 64 -80.66 -1.52 42.14
C THR A 64 -79.55 -0.54 41.75
N VAL A 65 -79.15 0.32 42.69
CA VAL A 65 -78.01 1.23 42.49
C VAL A 65 -76.72 0.43 42.29
N GLU A 66 -76.54 -0.65 43.08
CA GLU A 66 -75.41 -1.57 42.99
C GLU A 66 -75.35 -2.24 41.62
N GLU A 67 -76.47 -2.69 41.07
CA GLU A 67 -76.53 -3.29 39.73
C GLU A 67 -76.12 -2.29 38.62
N TRP A 68 -76.47 -1.01 38.77
CA TRP A 68 -76.02 0.05 37.87
C TRP A 68 -74.52 0.36 38.03
N ILE A 69 -74.02 0.39 39.26
CA ILE A 69 -72.60 0.56 39.57
C ILE A 69 -71.78 -0.56 38.90
N ASP A 70 -72.19 -1.82 39.10
CA ASP A 70 -71.53 -3.00 38.53
C ASP A 70 -71.60 -3.03 37.00
N TYR A 71 -72.70 -2.56 36.42
CA TYR A 71 -72.82 -2.40 34.97
C TYR A 71 -71.79 -1.38 34.45
N TYR A 72 -71.71 -0.20 35.05
CA TYR A 72 -70.78 0.84 34.60
C TYR A 72 -69.31 0.48 34.87
N ASP A 73 -69.01 -0.21 35.98
CA ASP A 73 -67.65 -0.68 36.26
C ASP A 73 -67.19 -1.72 35.23
N ARG A 74 -68.07 -2.63 34.82
CA ARG A 74 -67.79 -3.54 33.70
C ARG A 74 -67.56 -2.80 32.39
N CYS A 75 -68.36 -1.78 32.07
CA CYS A 75 -68.16 -0.97 30.87
C CYS A 75 -66.82 -0.21 30.90
N ILE A 76 -66.45 0.38 32.04
CA ILE A 76 -65.17 1.08 32.22
C ILE A 76 -64.01 0.10 32.05
N ALA A 77 -64.09 -1.09 32.66
CA ALA A 77 -63.07 -2.13 32.54
C ALA A 77 -62.87 -2.59 31.09
N ASP A 78 -63.96 -2.79 30.33
CA ASP A 78 -63.89 -3.15 28.91
C ASP A 78 -63.18 -2.04 28.10
N TYR A 79 -63.56 -0.78 28.30
CA TYR A 79 -62.89 0.34 27.63
C TYR A 79 -61.41 0.48 28.02
N GLN A 80 -61.05 0.24 29.28
CA GLN A 80 -59.66 0.22 29.73
C GLN A 80 -58.86 -0.88 29.03
N ASN A 81 -59.42 -2.08 28.89
CA ASN A 81 -58.79 -3.18 28.14
C ASN A 81 -58.59 -2.83 26.66
N GLN A 82 -59.60 -2.21 26.04
CA GLN A 82 -59.47 -1.71 24.66
C GLN A 82 -58.39 -0.63 24.54
N LEU A 83 -58.24 0.25 25.54
CA LEU A 83 -57.22 1.29 25.58
C LEU A 83 -55.81 0.68 25.66
N ILE A 84 -55.60 -0.36 26.48
CA ILE A 84 -54.34 -1.09 26.59
C ILE A 84 -53.98 -1.72 25.25
N SER A 85 -54.92 -2.43 24.61
CA SER A 85 -54.71 -3.03 23.29
C SER A 85 -54.35 -1.98 22.23
N CYS A 86 -55.02 -0.82 22.25
CA CYS A 86 -54.74 0.27 21.34
C CYS A 86 -53.34 0.88 21.56
N ASN A 87 -52.94 1.10 22.82
CA ASN A 87 -51.60 1.60 23.15
C ASN A 87 -50.50 0.62 22.69
N TRP A 88 -50.68 -0.68 22.94
CA TRP A 88 -49.74 -1.71 22.49
C TRP A 88 -49.59 -1.73 20.97
N GLN A 89 -50.68 -1.54 20.21
CA GLN A 89 -50.63 -1.47 18.75
C GLN A 89 -49.90 -0.21 18.24
N VAL A 90 -50.09 0.93 18.90
CA VAL A 90 -49.38 2.17 18.55
C VAL A 90 -47.87 1.99 18.79
N GLU A 91 -47.49 1.51 19.98
CA GLU A 91 -46.08 1.30 20.32
C GLU A 91 -45.40 0.30 19.37
N LYS A 92 -46.10 -0.77 19.01
CA LYS A 92 -45.61 -1.76 18.04
C LYS A 92 -45.35 -1.14 16.65
N GLU A 93 -46.26 -0.32 16.14
CA GLU A 93 -46.11 0.34 14.84
C GLU A 93 -45.02 1.43 14.86
N GLU A 94 -44.87 2.16 15.96
CA GLU A 94 -43.79 3.13 16.16
C GLU A 94 -42.42 2.44 16.23
N ASN A 95 -42.29 1.37 17.01
CA ASN A 95 -41.05 0.59 17.11
C ASN A 95 -40.67 -0.07 15.78
N LYS A 96 -41.66 -0.56 15.02
CA LYS A 96 -41.43 -1.10 13.66
C LYS A 96 -40.88 -0.01 12.74
N SER A 97 -41.46 1.19 12.77
CA SER A 97 -40.98 2.32 11.97
C SER A 97 -39.57 2.76 12.36
N ARG A 98 -39.24 2.75 13.66
CA ARG A 98 -37.92 3.16 14.18
C ARG A 98 -36.82 2.15 13.83
N ARG A 99 -37.09 0.85 13.94
CA ARG A 99 -36.15 -0.19 13.52
C ARG A 99 -35.85 -0.10 12.02
N LEU A 100 -36.88 0.13 11.21
CA LEU A 100 -36.72 0.23 9.77
C LEU A 100 -35.87 1.44 9.36
N SER A 101 -36.00 2.59 10.05
CA SER A 101 -35.12 3.75 9.79
C SER A 101 -33.68 3.51 10.22
N GLN A 102 -33.44 2.79 11.32
CA GLN A 102 -32.08 2.42 11.75
C GLN A 102 -31.40 1.49 10.76
N ILE A 103 -32.11 0.47 10.27
CA ILE A 103 -31.59 -0.46 9.25
C ILE A 103 -31.24 0.27 7.96
N LEU A 104 -32.10 1.20 7.50
CA LEU A 104 -31.80 2.02 6.32
C LEU A 104 -30.56 2.91 6.51
N ALA A 105 -30.38 3.50 7.69
CA ALA A 105 -29.21 4.32 7.98
C ALA A 105 -27.91 3.49 7.98
N ILE A 106 -27.92 2.30 8.60
CA ILE A 106 -26.77 1.38 8.61
C ILE A 106 -26.47 0.89 7.20
N SER A 107 -27.50 0.50 6.43
CA SER A 107 -27.34 0.06 5.06
C SER A 107 -26.74 1.15 4.18
N LEU A 108 -27.15 2.41 4.34
CA LEU A 108 -26.53 3.52 3.64
C LEU A 108 -25.06 3.68 4.03
N LEU A 109 -24.74 3.62 5.33
CA LEU A 109 -23.37 3.77 5.80
C LEU A 109 -22.45 2.68 5.21
N LEU A 110 -22.95 1.44 5.12
CA LEU A 110 -22.23 0.35 4.46
C LEU A 110 -22.07 0.58 2.95
N VAL A 111 -23.07 1.12 2.26
CA VAL A 111 -22.97 1.46 0.84
C VAL A 111 -21.93 2.56 0.62
N VAL A 112 -21.94 3.61 1.45
CA VAL A 112 -20.95 4.71 1.38
C VAL A 112 -19.55 4.19 1.70
N PHE A 113 -19.41 3.33 2.70
CA PHE A 113 -18.13 2.74 3.07
C PHE A 113 -17.59 1.81 1.96
N GLY A 114 -18.43 0.92 1.43
CA GLY A 114 -18.05 0.04 0.33
C GLY A 114 -17.71 0.82 -0.95
N PHE A 115 -18.43 1.90 -1.23
CA PHE A 115 -18.12 2.79 -2.35
C PHE A 115 -16.83 3.58 -2.11
N GLY A 116 -16.57 4.02 -0.87
CA GLY A 116 -15.31 4.63 -0.48
C GLY A 116 -14.12 3.69 -0.72
N LEU A 117 -14.24 2.42 -0.33
CA LEU A 117 -13.24 1.39 -0.61
C LEU A 117 -13.05 1.14 -2.11
N PHE A 118 -14.12 1.18 -2.91
CA PHE A 118 -14.05 1.02 -4.36
C PHE A 118 -13.36 2.18 -5.09
N LEU A 119 -13.44 3.40 -4.53
CA LEU A 119 -12.80 4.59 -5.11
C LEU A 119 -11.33 4.76 -4.71
N LEU A 120 -10.85 4.04 -3.69
CA LEU A 120 -9.45 4.09 -3.32
C LEU A 120 -8.63 3.37 -4.40
N PRO A 121 -7.61 4.03 -5.01
CA PRO A 121 -6.70 3.34 -5.91
C PRO A 121 -6.02 2.18 -5.16
N PRO A 122 -5.79 1.02 -5.80
CA PRO A 122 -5.27 -0.17 -5.15
C PRO A 122 -3.93 0.05 -4.42
N SER A 123 -3.17 1.09 -4.79
CA SER A 123 -1.91 1.50 -4.19
C SER A 123 -2.01 2.34 -2.90
N SER A 124 -3.21 2.77 -2.49
CA SER A 124 -3.39 3.67 -1.33
C SER A 124 -3.73 2.97 -0.02
N LEU A 125 -3.96 1.66 -0.04
CA LEU A 125 -4.20 0.86 1.16
C LEU A 125 -2.88 0.40 1.78
N THR A 126 -2.09 1.34 2.30
CA THR A 126 -0.75 1.09 2.89
C THR A 126 -0.76 0.27 4.19
N GLY A 127 -1.92 -0.22 4.63
CA GLY A 127 -2.07 -1.12 5.78
C GLY A 127 -1.93 -2.62 5.46
N LEU A 128 -1.82 -2.98 4.18
CA LEU A 128 -1.39 -4.30 3.73
C LEU A 128 -0.09 -4.11 2.95
N ALA A 129 0.98 -3.81 3.66
CA ALA A 129 2.32 -3.88 3.08
C ALA A 129 2.52 -5.33 2.60
N VAL A 130 2.49 -5.51 1.28
CA VAL A 130 3.11 -6.68 0.67
C VAL A 130 4.58 -6.59 1.07
N TYR A 131 5.00 -7.51 1.93
CA TYR A 131 6.41 -7.67 2.28
C TYR A 131 7.18 -7.95 0.98
N GLU A 132 7.85 -6.94 0.44
CA GLU A 132 8.98 -7.19 -0.44
C GLU A 132 9.99 -7.99 0.39
N SER A 133 10.34 -9.18 -0.10
CA SER A 133 11.24 -10.12 0.55
C SER A 133 12.65 -9.51 0.62
N GLN A 134 12.92 -8.71 1.65
CA GLN A 134 14.29 -8.27 1.95
C GLN A 134 15.17 -9.49 2.23
N ALA A 135 16.32 -9.57 1.56
CA ALA A 135 17.23 -10.68 1.69
C ALA A 135 17.77 -10.76 3.13
N VAL A 136 17.60 -11.92 3.78
CA VAL A 136 18.18 -12.21 5.09
C VAL A 136 19.64 -12.64 4.90
N ILE A 137 20.53 -12.13 5.76
CA ILE A 137 21.97 -12.40 5.68
C ILE A 137 22.25 -13.81 6.18
N ASP A 138 23.06 -14.57 5.43
CA ASP A 138 23.42 -15.96 5.72
C ASP A 138 24.93 -16.11 5.89
N GLU A 139 25.52 -15.27 6.73
CA GLU A 139 26.96 -15.25 7.01
C GLU A 139 27.26 -15.89 8.36
N ASN A 140 28.32 -16.70 8.44
CA ASN A 140 28.78 -17.27 9.70
C ASN A 140 29.77 -16.31 10.38
N VAL A 141 29.60 -16.12 11.69
CA VAL A 141 30.50 -15.32 12.51
C VAL A 141 31.11 -16.18 13.60
N SER A 142 32.43 -16.16 13.68
CA SER A 142 33.21 -16.93 14.65
C SER A 142 33.80 -16.04 15.74
N PHE A 143 33.67 -16.46 16.99
CA PHE A 143 34.28 -15.83 18.16
C PHE A 143 35.41 -16.69 18.70
N ASN A 144 36.54 -16.04 19.02
CA ASN A 144 37.57 -16.60 19.88
C ASN A 144 37.34 -16.07 21.30
N ILE A 145 37.09 -16.98 22.23
CA ILE A 145 36.67 -16.64 23.59
C ILE A 145 37.81 -17.02 24.54
N ASN A 146 38.32 -16.04 25.26
CA ASN A 146 39.49 -16.21 26.13
C ASN A 146 39.13 -16.22 27.62
N SER A 147 37.84 -16.14 27.97
CA SER A 147 37.38 -16.08 29.36
C SER A 147 36.00 -16.72 29.50
N PRO A 148 35.74 -17.46 30.60
CA PRO A 148 34.41 -17.95 30.91
C PRO A 148 33.40 -16.80 30.98
N MET A 149 32.15 -17.08 30.64
CA MET A 149 31.07 -16.08 30.66
C MET A 149 29.82 -16.58 31.36
N PRO A 150 29.01 -15.72 31.99
CA PRO A 150 27.75 -16.12 32.59
C PRO A 150 26.76 -16.69 31.57
N ASN A 151 25.89 -17.61 31.98
CA ASN A 151 24.84 -18.14 31.12
C ASN A 151 23.79 -17.10 30.68
N SER A 152 23.74 -15.94 31.36
CA SER A 152 22.94 -14.77 31.02
C SER A 152 23.51 -13.92 29.88
N SER A 153 24.74 -14.20 29.44
CA SER A 153 25.40 -13.43 28.38
C SER A 153 24.56 -13.47 27.10
N ILE A 154 24.56 -12.36 26.35
CA ILE A 154 23.85 -12.25 25.08
C ILE A 154 24.84 -12.17 23.93
N VAL A 155 24.49 -12.81 22.83
CA VAL A 155 25.13 -12.56 21.53
C VAL A 155 24.31 -11.47 20.84
N LYS A 156 24.96 -10.38 20.45
CA LYS A 156 24.36 -9.25 19.75
C LYS A 156 25.02 -9.07 18.39
N LEU A 157 24.22 -9.10 17.34
CA LEU A 157 24.63 -8.73 15.99
C LEU A 157 24.16 -7.32 15.65
N ILE A 158 25.01 -6.55 14.98
CA ILE A 158 24.77 -5.17 14.59
C ILE A 158 25.19 -4.99 13.14
N LEU A 159 24.32 -4.40 12.33
CA LEU A 159 24.59 -4.10 10.93
C LEU A 159 23.81 -2.85 10.50
N SER A 160 24.52 -1.86 9.97
CA SER A 160 23.90 -0.65 9.38
C SER A 160 22.83 0.00 10.26
N GLY A 161 23.07 0.06 11.58
CA GLY A 161 22.15 0.60 12.57
C GLY A 161 21.05 -0.36 13.06
N GLN A 162 20.85 -1.52 12.42
CA GLN A 162 20.02 -2.59 12.95
C GLN A 162 20.78 -3.38 14.01
N SER A 163 20.08 -3.87 15.04
CA SER A 163 20.68 -4.80 16.01
C SER A 163 19.69 -5.85 16.46
N SER A 164 20.19 -7.08 16.66
CA SER A 164 19.42 -8.21 17.16
C SER A 164 20.25 -8.97 18.19
N SER A 165 19.59 -9.52 19.21
CA SER A 165 20.26 -10.20 20.32
C SER A 165 19.58 -11.51 20.69
N ARG A 166 20.38 -12.52 21.05
CA ARG A 166 19.92 -13.83 21.54
C ARG A 166 20.75 -14.27 22.73
N LEU A 167 20.20 -15.16 23.54
CA LEU A 167 20.92 -15.70 24.69
C LEU A 167 22.05 -16.62 24.22
N ILE A 168 23.21 -16.56 24.87
CA ILE A 168 24.36 -17.42 24.55
C ILE A 168 24.01 -18.91 24.68
N GLY A 169 23.10 -19.26 25.60
CA GLY A 169 22.63 -20.62 25.82
C GLY A 169 21.85 -21.23 24.65
N GLU A 170 21.48 -20.44 23.64
CA GLU A 170 20.90 -20.94 22.38
C GLU A 170 21.97 -21.53 21.44
N PHE A 171 23.25 -21.20 21.65
CA PHE A 171 24.36 -21.61 20.78
C PHE A 171 25.41 -22.45 21.51
N ALA A 172 25.57 -22.25 22.82
CA ALA A 172 26.53 -22.96 23.65
C ALA A 172 26.09 -24.40 23.95
N ASP A 173 26.99 -25.38 23.84
CA ASP A 173 26.73 -26.76 24.27
C ASP A 173 26.51 -26.81 25.80
N LYS A 174 25.49 -27.53 26.25
CA LYS A 174 25.22 -27.77 27.68
C LYS A 174 26.40 -28.42 28.41
N ASN A 175 27.26 -29.15 27.69
CA ASN A 175 28.46 -29.75 28.26
C ASN A 175 29.58 -28.73 28.57
N SER A 176 29.47 -27.49 28.08
CA SER A 176 30.44 -26.41 28.35
C SER A 176 30.12 -25.62 29.63
N ILE A 177 29.09 -26.03 30.38
CA ILE A 177 28.68 -25.35 31.61
C ILE A 177 29.63 -25.69 32.76
N ILE A 178 30.17 -24.65 33.41
CA ILE A 178 30.91 -24.72 34.67
C ILE A 178 30.20 -23.91 35.74
N ILE A 179 30.48 -24.18 37.02
CA ILE A 179 29.89 -23.44 38.14
C ILE A 179 30.98 -22.58 38.78
N ILE A 180 30.75 -21.26 38.82
CA ILE A 180 31.61 -20.27 39.48
C ILE A 180 30.71 -19.45 40.40
N ASP A 181 31.06 -19.34 41.68
CA ASP A 181 30.32 -18.56 42.70
C ASP A 181 28.81 -18.85 42.75
N ASN A 182 28.43 -20.13 42.72
CA ASN A 182 27.03 -20.61 42.67
C ASN A 182 26.21 -20.16 41.45
N ALA A 183 26.84 -19.59 40.42
CA ALA A 183 26.23 -19.27 39.14
C ALA A 183 26.73 -20.24 38.04
N SER A 184 25.90 -20.47 37.02
CA SER A 184 26.27 -21.28 35.85
C SER A 184 26.91 -20.40 34.78
N TRP A 185 28.09 -20.80 34.33
CA TRP A 185 28.91 -20.11 33.33
C TRP A 185 29.19 -21.05 32.16
N TYR A 186 29.46 -20.50 30.98
CA TYR A 186 29.96 -21.24 29.83
C TYR A 186 31.47 -21.05 29.72
N ASN A 187 32.20 -22.16 29.59
CA ASN A 187 33.62 -22.19 29.29
C ASN A 187 33.82 -22.65 27.83
N LEU A 188 33.79 -21.68 26.93
CA LEU A 188 33.95 -21.88 25.49
C LEU A 188 35.26 -21.22 25.07
N THR A 189 36.00 -21.87 24.17
CA THR A 189 37.18 -21.28 23.53
C THR A 189 36.86 -20.76 22.12
N TYR A 190 35.81 -21.32 21.50
CA TYR A 190 35.36 -20.98 20.17
C TYR A 190 33.84 -21.07 20.08
N LEU A 191 33.22 -20.17 19.34
CA LEU A 191 31.79 -20.20 19.04
C LEU A 191 31.54 -19.70 17.62
N GLU A 192 30.83 -20.47 16.82
CA GLU A 192 30.38 -20.06 15.49
C GLU A 192 28.86 -19.94 15.48
N ILE A 193 28.36 -18.82 14.95
CA ILE A 193 26.92 -18.55 14.84
C ILE A 193 26.59 -18.14 13.41
N ASN A 194 25.38 -18.46 12.95
CA ASN A 194 24.92 -18.02 11.64
C ASN A 194 24.00 -16.80 11.78
N ALA A 195 24.30 -15.74 11.03
CA ALA A 195 23.60 -14.46 11.10
C ALA A 195 22.10 -14.56 10.73
N ARG A 196 21.69 -15.56 9.93
CA ARG A 196 20.28 -15.79 9.57
C ARG A 196 19.41 -16.00 10.80
N GLN A 197 19.97 -16.56 11.87
CA GLN A 197 19.24 -16.82 13.11
C GLN A 197 18.83 -15.52 13.83
N PHE A 198 19.45 -14.39 13.52
CA PHE A 198 19.22 -13.10 14.18
C PHE A 198 18.21 -12.21 13.46
N ASN A 199 17.61 -12.66 12.35
CA ASN A 199 16.62 -11.90 11.57
C ASN A 199 17.10 -10.46 11.24
N ILE A 200 18.39 -10.30 10.95
CA ILE A 200 18.96 -9.03 10.47
C ILE A 200 18.87 -9.04 8.95
N PHE A 201 18.39 -7.93 8.40
CA PHE A 201 18.17 -7.79 6.96
C PHE A 201 19.38 -7.14 6.29
N ALA A 202 19.66 -7.56 5.06
CA ALA A 202 20.65 -6.88 4.24
C ALA A 202 20.23 -5.43 3.99
N PRO A 203 21.14 -4.45 4.11
CA PRO A 203 20.91 -3.09 3.68
C PRO A 203 20.39 -3.01 2.24
N ASN A 204 19.46 -2.10 1.97
CA ASN A 204 18.93 -1.87 0.63
C ASN A 204 19.95 -1.24 -0.35
N ALA A 205 21.16 -0.93 0.12
CA ALA A 205 22.26 -0.41 -0.69
C ALA A 205 23.28 -1.53 -0.95
N SER A 206 23.77 -1.63 -2.18
CA SER A 206 24.89 -2.53 -2.49
C SER A 206 26.19 -1.93 -1.95
N GLY A 207 27.06 -2.76 -1.37
CA GLY A 207 28.32 -2.29 -0.79
C GLY A 207 28.90 -3.24 0.24
N LEU A 208 30.03 -2.84 0.82
CA LEU A 208 30.67 -3.51 1.94
C LEU A 208 30.09 -2.94 3.24
N PHE A 209 29.65 -3.83 4.14
CA PHE A 209 29.11 -3.46 5.43
C PHE A 209 29.79 -4.24 6.54
N ASN A 210 30.00 -3.59 7.67
CA ASN A 210 30.56 -4.26 8.85
C ASN A 210 29.44 -4.90 9.66
N LEU A 211 29.35 -6.22 9.61
CA LEU A 211 28.58 -7.02 10.56
C LEU A 211 29.38 -7.14 11.85
N THR A 212 28.96 -6.41 12.88
CA THR A 212 29.59 -6.48 14.20
C THR A 212 28.85 -7.47 15.08
N ALA A 213 29.54 -8.50 15.53
CA ALA A 213 29.05 -9.50 16.46
C ALA A 213 29.73 -9.33 17.81
N ARG A 214 28.96 -9.31 18.89
CA ARG A 214 29.45 -9.13 20.26
C ARG A 214 28.85 -10.16 21.19
N ILE A 215 29.64 -10.66 22.12
CA ILE A 215 29.17 -11.34 23.32
C ILE A 215 29.23 -10.33 24.46
N ILE A 216 28.10 -10.10 25.12
CA ILE A 216 27.94 -9.05 26.13
C ILE A 216 27.32 -9.65 27.40
N ASP A 217 27.84 -9.26 28.56
CA ASP A 217 27.20 -9.49 29.86
C ASP A 217 27.05 -8.15 30.58
N GLY A 218 25.80 -7.74 30.80
CA GLY A 218 25.47 -6.38 31.23
C GLY A 218 26.02 -5.33 30.26
N ASP A 219 26.94 -4.50 30.74
CA ASP A 219 27.64 -3.47 29.95
C ASP A 219 29.04 -3.91 29.47
N THR A 220 29.47 -5.13 29.80
CA THR A 220 30.82 -5.62 29.50
C THR A 220 30.82 -6.43 28.21
N ILE A 221 31.68 -6.05 27.24
CA ILE A 221 31.92 -6.84 26.02
C ILE A 221 32.96 -7.91 26.34
N ILE A 222 32.55 -9.17 26.23
CA ILE A 222 33.39 -10.35 26.51
C ILE A 222 34.18 -10.77 25.27
N ALA A 223 33.55 -10.71 24.10
CA ALA A 223 34.18 -11.01 22.82
C ALA A 223 33.53 -10.18 21.70
N GLU A 224 34.32 -9.79 20.71
CA GLU A 224 33.85 -9.06 19.53
C GLU A 224 34.48 -9.65 18.27
N ASN A 225 33.68 -9.77 17.22
CA ASN A 225 34.12 -10.07 15.87
C ASN A 225 33.45 -9.09 14.91
N ILE A 226 34.24 -8.50 14.00
CA ILE A 226 33.72 -7.66 12.92
C ILE A 226 33.98 -8.42 11.62
N THR A 227 32.91 -8.81 10.95
CA THR A 227 32.95 -9.47 9.65
C THR A 227 32.49 -8.48 8.60
N GLU A 228 33.31 -8.23 7.58
CA GLU A 228 32.91 -7.43 6.43
C GLU A 228 32.05 -8.30 5.51
N ILE A 229 30.82 -7.84 5.24
CA ILE A 229 29.87 -8.54 4.39
C ILE A 229 29.63 -7.72 3.11
N SER A 230 29.73 -8.38 1.96
CA SER A 230 29.41 -7.77 0.67
C SER A 230 27.95 -8.00 0.34
N VAL A 231 27.15 -6.95 0.42
CA VAL A 231 25.75 -7.00 0.03
C VAL A 231 25.67 -6.65 -1.44
N ARG A 232 25.39 -7.67 -2.27
CA ARG A 232 24.97 -7.48 -3.65
C ARG A 232 23.45 -7.58 -3.68
N ASN A 233 22.75 -6.45 -3.78
CA ASN A 233 21.36 -6.53 -4.16
C ASN A 233 21.29 -7.20 -5.53
N LYS A 234 20.50 -8.28 -5.62
CA LYS A 234 20.23 -8.93 -6.90
C LYS A 234 19.34 -8.00 -7.72
N PHE A 235 19.93 -7.01 -8.36
CA PHE A 235 19.48 -6.67 -9.69
C PHE A 235 19.71 -7.93 -10.53
N LYS A 236 18.67 -8.33 -11.25
CA LYS A 236 18.72 -9.41 -12.22
C LYS A 236 19.65 -8.93 -13.34
N VAL A 237 20.95 -9.15 -13.18
CA VAL A 237 21.93 -9.04 -14.25
C VAL A 237 21.59 -10.18 -15.23
N PRO A 238 21.32 -9.91 -16.52
CA PRO A 238 21.36 -10.96 -17.52
C PRO A 238 22.79 -11.50 -17.55
N ASP A 239 22.93 -12.80 -17.28
CA ASP A 239 24.14 -13.61 -17.26
C ASP A 239 25.48 -12.87 -17.51
N ALA A 240 26.21 -12.62 -16.43
CA ALA A 240 27.60 -12.17 -16.49
C ALA A 240 28.54 -13.32 -16.09
N GLU A 241 28.69 -14.31 -16.98
CA GLU A 241 29.97 -15.00 -17.10
C GLU A 241 30.96 -14.04 -17.79
N ASN A 242 31.55 -13.12 -17.00
CA ASN A 242 32.94 -12.64 -17.14
C ASN A 242 33.17 -11.38 -16.26
N PRO A 243 34.30 -11.29 -15.54
CA PRO A 243 34.70 -10.05 -14.87
C PRO A 243 35.01 -8.97 -15.91
N VAL A 244 34.49 -7.76 -15.70
CA VAL A 244 34.83 -6.58 -16.52
C VAL A 244 36.28 -6.20 -16.23
N VAL A 245 37.18 -6.62 -17.11
CA VAL A 245 38.53 -6.08 -17.24
C VAL A 245 38.44 -4.87 -18.15
N GLY A 246 38.67 -3.67 -17.61
CA GLY A 246 38.68 -2.43 -18.40
C GLY A 246 39.95 -2.37 -19.26
N ASN A 247 39.81 -2.59 -20.57
CA ASN A 247 40.92 -2.38 -21.50
C ASN A 247 40.98 -0.90 -21.93
N ALA A 248 42.09 -0.22 -21.64
CA ALA A 248 42.38 1.11 -22.19
C ALA A 248 42.68 1.01 -23.70
N ALA A 249 41.91 1.70 -24.54
CA ALA A 249 42.08 1.71 -26.00
C ALA A 249 42.85 2.95 -26.48
N ARG A 250 43.87 2.69 -27.29
CA ARG A 250 44.87 3.58 -27.90
C ARG A 250 44.30 4.85 -28.58
N ARG A 251 44.22 5.94 -27.82
CA ARG A 251 45.01 7.14 -28.13
C ARG A 251 46.01 7.29 -27.00
N ALA A 252 47.27 7.54 -27.33
CA ALA A 252 48.34 7.55 -26.34
C ALA A 252 48.01 8.51 -25.19
N GLY A 253 47.72 7.95 -24.00
CA GLY A 253 47.69 8.69 -22.73
C GLY A 253 46.35 8.94 -22.05
N GLU A 254 45.19 8.58 -22.61
CA GLU A 254 43.88 8.98 -22.02
C GLU A 254 43.08 7.82 -21.40
N ILE A 255 42.46 8.06 -20.24
CA ILE A 255 41.58 7.13 -19.52
C ILE A 255 40.12 7.49 -19.87
N ASN A 256 39.44 6.66 -20.66
CA ASN A 256 38.11 6.96 -21.20
C ASN A 256 37.08 5.88 -20.89
N PHE A 257 36.56 5.89 -19.66
CA PHE A 257 35.40 5.10 -19.25
C PHE A 257 34.64 5.83 -18.14
N THR A 258 33.41 5.39 -17.88
CA THR A 258 32.49 6.05 -16.95
C THR A 258 32.27 5.20 -15.70
N ILE A 259 32.12 5.87 -14.56
CA ILE A 259 31.92 5.25 -13.26
C ILE A 259 30.71 5.87 -12.60
N GLU A 260 29.87 5.04 -12.00
CA GLU A 260 28.71 5.49 -11.25
C GLU A 260 29.01 5.41 -9.75
N LEU A 261 28.91 6.55 -9.06
CA LEU A 261 29.05 6.62 -7.60
C LEU A 261 27.81 7.23 -6.96
N GLY A 262 27.25 6.54 -5.98
CA GLY A 262 26.16 7.08 -5.18
C GLY A 262 26.58 8.28 -4.33
N LEU A 263 25.67 9.24 -4.17
CA LEU A 263 25.74 10.35 -3.23
C LEU A 263 24.80 10.08 -2.05
N PRO A 264 25.24 10.33 -0.82
CA PRO A 264 24.31 10.43 0.29
C PRO A 264 23.37 11.63 0.11
N PRO A 265 22.21 11.68 0.78
CA PRO A 265 21.35 12.87 0.77
C PRO A 265 22.11 14.10 1.30
N MET A 266 22.14 15.20 0.54
CA MET A 266 22.87 16.42 0.91
C MET A 266 22.02 17.68 0.63
N GLU A 267 22.14 18.71 1.47
CA GLU A 267 21.39 19.97 1.32
C GLU A 267 21.95 20.88 0.22
N THR A 268 23.22 20.72 -0.16
CA THR A 268 23.87 21.49 -1.22
C THR A 268 24.98 20.69 -1.91
N THR A 269 25.19 20.97 -3.19
CA THR A 269 26.33 20.48 -3.98
C THR A 269 27.49 21.49 -4.01
N GLU A 270 27.33 22.67 -3.40
CA GLU A 270 28.38 23.66 -3.26
C GLU A 270 29.52 23.09 -2.40
N ASN A 271 30.76 23.19 -2.88
CA ASN A 271 31.98 22.64 -2.26
C ASN A 271 32.08 21.10 -2.25
N VAL A 272 31.30 20.40 -3.09
CA VAL A 272 31.54 18.98 -3.37
C VAL A 272 32.42 18.85 -4.62
N SER A 273 33.45 18.00 -4.54
CA SER A 273 34.37 17.73 -5.65
C SER A 273 34.59 16.24 -5.82
N VAL A 274 34.83 15.81 -7.06
CA VAL A 274 35.30 14.47 -7.39
C VAL A 274 36.81 14.53 -7.60
N MET A 275 37.56 13.71 -6.86
CA MET A 275 39.01 13.56 -6.98
C MET A 275 39.32 12.18 -7.55
N ALA A 276 40.04 12.13 -8.66
CA ALA A 276 40.58 10.90 -9.23
C ALA A 276 42.10 10.87 -9.04
N THR A 277 42.62 9.77 -8.52
CA THR A 277 44.04 9.55 -8.22
C THR A 277 44.49 8.26 -8.86
N LEU A 278 45.50 8.32 -9.71
CA LEU A 278 46.16 7.16 -10.31
C LEU A 278 47.63 7.21 -9.95
N ASN A 279 48.08 6.27 -9.11
CA ASN A 279 49.44 6.24 -8.56
C ASN A 279 49.83 7.60 -7.91
N ASN A 280 50.74 8.36 -8.53
CA ASN A 280 51.20 9.67 -8.05
C ASN A 280 50.49 10.86 -8.72
N GLN A 281 49.54 10.61 -9.63
CA GLN A 281 48.76 11.61 -10.33
C GLN A 281 47.44 11.85 -9.60
N SER A 282 47.00 13.09 -9.50
CA SER A 282 45.70 13.42 -8.92
C SER A 282 45.07 14.59 -9.65
N SER A 283 43.78 14.48 -9.93
CA SER A 283 42.99 15.51 -10.60
C SER A 283 41.66 15.64 -9.88
N THR A 284 41.23 16.88 -9.61
CA THR A 284 40.01 17.18 -8.84
C THR A 284 39.13 18.13 -9.62
N LEU A 285 37.87 17.76 -9.78
CA LEU A 285 36.85 18.55 -10.48
C LEU A 285 35.65 18.78 -9.58
N PRO A 286 34.96 19.93 -9.68
CA PRO A 286 33.78 20.18 -8.88
C PRO A 286 32.61 19.28 -9.32
N LEU A 287 31.76 18.88 -8.38
CA LEU A 287 30.68 17.91 -8.60
C LEU A 287 29.70 18.34 -9.69
N PHE A 288 29.49 19.65 -9.87
CA PHE A 288 28.56 20.18 -10.88
C PHE A 288 28.99 19.91 -12.33
N GLU A 289 30.23 19.49 -12.57
CA GLU A 289 30.70 19.08 -13.90
C GLU A 289 30.23 17.68 -14.30
N PHE A 290 29.55 16.96 -13.39
CA PHE A 290 29.09 15.60 -13.58
C PHE A 290 27.56 15.53 -13.54
N THR A 291 27.01 14.60 -14.32
CA THR A 291 25.57 14.35 -14.34
C THR A 291 25.17 13.62 -13.07
N ILE A 292 24.18 14.14 -12.36
CA ILE A 292 23.61 13.51 -11.16
C ILE A 292 22.18 13.10 -11.46
N THR A 293 21.88 11.80 -11.36
CA THR A 293 20.51 11.27 -11.49
C THR A 293 20.23 10.36 -10.31
N ASN A 294 19.11 10.58 -9.60
CA ASN A 294 18.70 9.76 -8.46
C ASN A 294 19.82 9.54 -7.42
N ASN A 295 20.54 10.62 -7.06
CA ASN A 295 21.70 10.58 -6.17
C ASN A 295 22.85 9.69 -6.69
N ILE A 296 22.98 9.48 -7.99
CA ILE A 296 24.13 8.80 -8.60
C ILE A 296 24.87 9.81 -9.48
N VAL A 297 26.17 9.92 -9.27
CA VAL A 297 27.08 10.72 -10.08
C VAL A 297 27.65 9.85 -11.18
N ILE A 298 27.48 10.29 -12.41
CA ILE A 298 28.10 9.69 -13.59
C ILE A 298 29.44 10.39 -13.82
N ILE A 299 30.52 9.71 -13.45
CA ILE A 299 31.90 10.21 -13.49
C ILE A 299 32.56 9.73 -14.78
N GLU A 300 32.62 10.61 -15.77
CA GLU A 300 33.32 10.36 -17.04
C GLU A 300 34.81 10.64 -16.87
N LEU A 301 35.65 9.60 -16.86
CA LEU A 301 37.08 9.77 -16.54
C LEU A 301 37.87 10.59 -17.54
N ILE A 302 37.37 10.71 -18.76
CA ILE A 302 37.94 11.57 -19.80
C ILE A 302 37.97 13.06 -19.40
N LYS A 303 37.16 13.47 -18.41
CA LYS A 303 37.19 14.83 -17.88
C LYS A 303 38.42 15.12 -17.02
N PHE A 304 39.05 14.09 -16.46
CA PHE A 304 40.22 14.24 -15.60
C PHE A 304 41.49 14.23 -16.45
N ASP A 305 42.36 15.21 -16.20
CA ASP A 305 43.71 15.26 -16.76
C ASP A 305 44.61 14.22 -16.07
N LEU A 306 44.39 12.94 -16.39
CA LEU A 306 45.18 11.80 -15.92
C LEU A 306 45.80 11.08 -17.12
N VAL A 307 47.11 10.83 -17.02
CA VAL A 307 47.85 10.05 -18.02
C VAL A 307 47.68 8.57 -17.72
N ALA A 308 47.16 7.81 -18.68
CA ALA A 308 46.95 6.37 -18.57
C ALA A 308 48.25 5.60 -18.30
N GLU A 309 48.31 4.89 -17.17
CA GLU A 309 49.40 4.00 -16.77
C GLU A 309 48.87 2.79 -15.97
N GLU A 310 49.66 1.72 -15.88
CA GLU A 310 49.33 0.58 -15.01
C GLU A 310 49.30 1.04 -13.55
N GLY A 311 48.28 0.62 -12.81
CA GLY A 311 48.16 1.03 -11.42
C GLY A 311 46.76 0.92 -10.87
N ILE A 312 46.56 1.54 -9.71
CA ILE A 312 45.29 1.54 -9.03
C ILE A 312 44.68 2.93 -9.16
N LEU A 313 43.59 3.03 -9.91
CA LEU A 313 42.79 4.25 -10.00
C LEU A 313 41.84 4.31 -8.81
N ASN A 314 41.96 5.34 -7.99
CA ASN A 314 41.09 5.60 -6.87
C ASN A 314 40.29 6.88 -7.12
N ILE A 315 38.97 6.83 -6.95
CA ILE A 315 38.08 7.97 -7.18
C ILE A 315 37.29 8.22 -5.91
N LYS A 316 37.28 9.48 -5.45
CA LYS A 316 36.62 9.92 -4.23
C LYS A 316 35.70 11.10 -4.51
N ILE A 317 34.51 11.09 -3.95
CA ILE A 317 33.66 12.28 -3.83
C ILE A 317 33.96 12.90 -2.47
N ILE A 318 34.32 14.18 -2.44
CA ILE A 318 34.80 14.88 -1.25
C ILE A 318 33.91 16.11 -0.98
N LEU A 319 33.45 16.27 0.26
CA LEU A 319 32.81 17.49 0.75
C LEU A 319 33.61 18.02 1.94
N ASN A 320 34.10 19.26 1.86
CA ASN A 320 34.84 19.92 2.95
C ASN A 320 36.01 19.07 3.52
N GLY A 321 36.67 18.27 2.68
CA GLY A 321 37.76 17.36 3.08
C GLY A 321 37.33 15.99 3.60
N LEU A 322 36.03 15.68 3.64
CA LEU A 322 35.50 14.36 4.01
C LEU A 322 35.09 13.56 2.76
N THR A 323 35.54 12.30 2.67
CA THR A 323 35.13 11.38 1.60
C THR A 323 33.69 10.91 1.83
N LEU A 324 32.81 11.20 0.86
CA LEU A 324 31.41 10.78 0.84
C LEU A 324 31.21 9.40 0.23
N ASN A 325 31.97 9.10 -0.82
CA ASN A 325 31.97 7.81 -1.49
C ASN A 325 33.29 7.63 -2.25
N GLU A 326 33.78 6.40 -2.37
CA GLU A 326 34.98 6.10 -3.15
C GLU A 326 34.90 4.75 -3.86
N THR A 327 35.65 4.61 -4.95
CA THR A 327 35.87 3.34 -5.63
C THR A 327 37.32 3.21 -6.06
N THR A 328 37.74 1.97 -6.29
CA THR A 328 39.11 1.62 -6.64
C THR A 328 39.09 0.62 -7.80
N ILE A 329 39.86 0.89 -8.86
CA ILE A 329 39.86 0.13 -10.10
C ILE A 329 41.31 -0.19 -10.48
N PRO A 330 41.71 -1.48 -10.56
CA PRO A 330 43.00 -1.84 -11.12
C PRO A 330 42.99 -1.61 -12.64
N LEU A 331 43.99 -0.86 -13.13
CA LEU A 331 44.24 -0.64 -14.55
C LEU A 331 45.45 -1.47 -14.98
N GLU A 332 45.22 -2.43 -15.86
CA GLU A 332 46.26 -3.25 -16.49
C GLU A 332 46.45 -2.82 -17.94
N MET A 333 47.69 -2.65 -18.40
CA MET A 333 47.96 -2.33 -19.79
C MET A 333 48.04 -3.62 -20.58
N LEU A 334 47.34 -3.66 -21.71
CA LEU A 334 47.35 -4.82 -22.59
C LEU A 334 48.75 -5.02 -23.20
N ASN A 335 49.58 -5.86 -22.57
CA ASN A 335 50.88 -6.25 -23.08
C ASN A 335 50.71 -7.18 -24.29
N ASN A 336 50.87 -6.64 -25.50
CA ASN A 336 51.13 -7.47 -26.68
C ASN A 336 52.52 -8.11 -26.54
N ARG A 337 52.61 -9.26 -25.87
CA ARG A 337 53.77 -10.15 -25.94
C ARG A 337 53.39 -11.48 -26.58
N THR A 338 54.09 -11.75 -27.67
CA THR A 338 54.17 -12.97 -28.46
C THR A 338 54.16 -14.21 -27.56
N PRO A 339 53.31 -15.23 -27.80
CA PRO A 339 53.25 -16.40 -26.94
C PRO A 339 54.50 -17.27 -27.14
N GLU A 340 55.25 -17.43 -26.06
CA GLU A 340 56.30 -18.43 -25.92
C GLU A 340 55.68 -19.84 -25.79
N LYS A 341 56.30 -20.79 -26.46
CA LYS A 341 55.87 -22.17 -26.73
C LYS A 341 55.75 -23.03 -25.45
N PRO A 342 54.61 -23.73 -25.23
CA PRO A 342 54.60 -24.95 -24.43
C PRO A 342 54.39 -26.19 -25.32
N GLU A 343 55.37 -27.08 -25.26
CA GLU A 343 55.30 -28.52 -25.54
C GLU A 343 54.24 -29.15 -24.58
N ILE A 344 53.31 -30.08 -24.88
CA ILE A 344 53.37 -31.37 -25.61
C ILE A 344 51.93 -31.90 -25.89
N LYS A 345 51.77 -32.52 -27.09
CA LYS A 345 50.89 -33.62 -27.59
C LYS A 345 49.36 -33.51 -27.83
N ASP A 346 49.07 -33.76 -29.12
CA ASP A 346 48.03 -34.60 -29.75
C ASP A 346 46.57 -34.09 -29.86
N SER A 347 46.36 -33.31 -30.93
CA SER A 347 45.35 -33.38 -32.03
C SER A 347 43.88 -33.80 -31.79
N PRO A 348 42.89 -33.34 -32.61
CA PRO A 348 42.98 -32.47 -33.79
C PRO A 348 42.12 -31.18 -33.73
N LYS A 349 42.66 -30.12 -34.35
CA LYS A 349 41.98 -28.85 -34.64
C LYS A 349 41.02 -29.01 -35.81
N THR A 350 39.77 -28.62 -35.62
CA THR A 350 38.97 -28.01 -36.70
C THR A 350 38.93 -26.51 -36.41
N PRO A 351 39.36 -25.62 -37.32
CA PRO A 351 39.24 -24.19 -37.09
C PRO A 351 37.77 -23.79 -37.31
N VAL A 352 37.12 -23.30 -36.25
CA VAL A 352 35.89 -22.52 -36.38
C VAL A 352 36.27 -21.23 -37.11
N LYS A 353 35.79 -21.11 -38.35
CA LYS A 353 35.87 -19.89 -39.14
C LYS A 353 34.80 -18.95 -38.60
N PHE A 354 35.20 -17.85 -37.96
CA PHE A 354 34.25 -16.76 -37.67
C PHE A 354 33.78 -16.16 -39.00
N PRO A 355 32.48 -15.89 -39.18
CA PRO A 355 31.98 -15.34 -40.44
C PRO A 355 32.49 -13.91 -40.63
N ASP A 356 33.00 -13.59 -41.81
CA ASP A 356 33.60 -12.29 -42.18
C ASP A 356 32.59 -11.13 -42.25
N LYS A 357 31.36 -11.25 -41.74
CA LYS A 357 30.38 -10.15 -41.86
C LYS A 357 29.28 -10.13 -40.80
N LEU A 358 29.47 -9.21 -39.84
CA LEU A 358 28.45 -8.47 -39.09
C LEU A 358 28.99 -7.03 -39.01
N LEU A 359 28.34 -6.08 -39.70
CA LEU A 359 28.75 -4.68 -39.70
C LEU A 359 27.91 -3.82 -38.76
N PHE A 360 26.73 -4.27 -38.36
CA PHE A 360 25.85 -3.53 -37.47
C PHE A 360 25.27 -4.40 -36.34
N ASP A 361 25.16 -3.83 -35.15
CA ASP A 361 24.34 -4.32 -34.04
C ASP A 361 23.32 -3.24 -33.65
N ILE A 362 22.14 -3.67 -33.22
CA ILE A 362 21.06 -2.79 -32.76
C ILE A 362 20.54 -3.33 -31.45
N LYS A 363 20.30 -2.43 -30.49
CA LYS A 363 19.68 -2.71 -29.20
C LYS A 363 18.56 -1.73 -28.98
N ILE A 364 17.44 -2.24 -28.48
CA ILE A 364 16.33 -1.42 -28.04
C ILE A 364 16.04 -1.70 -26.56
N ALA A 365 15.71 -0.64 -25.83
CA ALA A 365 15.33 -0.74 -24.43
C ALA A 365 14.15 0.19 -24.16
N VAL A 366 13.05 -0.37 -23.67
CA VAL A 366 11.93 0.40 -23.13
C VAL A 366 12.31 0.83 -21.71
N PRO A 367 12.38 2.15 -21.40
CA PRO A 367 12.65 2.65 -20.05
C PRO A 367 11.57 2.19 -19.06
N GLU A 368 11.92 2.13 -17.77
CA GLU A 368 11.01 1.65 -16.71
C GLU A 368 9.65 2.37 -16.71
N GLU A 369 9.65 3.68 -16.96
CA GLU A 369 8.42 4.49 -17.01
C GLU A 369 7.48 4.14 -18.17
N TYR A 370 7.95 3.38 -19.17
CA TYR A 370 7.17 2.91 -20.32
C TYR A 370 6.99 1.39 -20.35
N LEU A 371 7.45 0.65 -19.33
CA LEU A 371 7.19 -0.79 -19.22
C LEU A 371 5.70 -1.08 -19.03
N GLU A 372 4.96 -0.15 -18.42
CA GLU A 372 3.50 -0.17 -18.33
C GLU A 372 2.94 1.13 -18.93
N ILE A 373 2.20 1.03 -20.04
CA ILE A 373 1.68 2.19 -20.76
C ILE A 373 0.16 2.06 -20.98
N THR A 374 -0.56 3.17 -21.01
CA THR A 374 -2.00 3.16 -21.29
C THR A 374 -2.31 3.18 -22.79
N ALA A 375 -3.36 2.50 -23.21
CA ALA A 375 -3.87 2.58 -24.59
C ALA A 375 -4.08 4.05 -25.03
N GLY A 376 -3.64 4.38 -26.25
CA GLY A 376 -3.65 5.75 -26.78
C GLY A 376 -2.47 6.64 -26.38
N SER A 377 -1.52 6.15 -25.58
CA SER A 377 -0.35 6.92 -25.14
C SER A 377 0.89 6.70 -26.02
N ASN A 378 1.92 7.51 -25.78
CA ASN A 378 3.18 7.51 -26.52
C ASN A 378 4.17 6.52 -25.90
N LEU A 379 4.50 5.45 -26.62
CA LEU A 379 5.58 4.54 -26.23
C LEU A 379 6.91 5.16 -26.64
N THR A 380 7.77 5.48 -25.67
CA THR A 380 9.13 5.95 -25.93
C THR A 380 10.13 4.88 -25.56
N PHE A 381 11.07 4.59 -26.47
CA PHE A 381 12.11 3.59 -26.26
C PHE A 381 13.45 4.08 -26.78
N LYS A 382 14.51 3.58 -26.17
CA LYS A 382 15.89 3.90 -26.51
C LYS A 382 16.37 2.96 -27.61
N VAL A 383 16.98 3.51 -28.65
CA VAL A 383 17.60 2.77 -29.74
C VAL A 383 19.09 3.05 -29.71
N ASN A 384 19.90 2.00 -29.63
CA ASN A 384 21.36 2.08 -29.69
C ASN A 384 21.84 1.22 -30.86
N ILE A 385 22.57 1.84 -31.79
CA ILE A 385 23.08 1.22 -33.00
C ILE A 385 24.59 1.31 -32.97
N HIS A 386 25.26 0.20 -33.28
CA HIS A 386 26.70 0.15 -33.38
C HIS A 386 27.11 -0.34 -34.77
N ASN A 387 27.92 0.46 -35.47
CA ASN A 387 28.58 0.12 -36.72
C ASN A 387 30.00 -0.39 -36.42
N PHE A 388 30.25 -1.67 -36.62
CA PHE A 388 31.58 -2.29 -36.53
C PHE A 388 32.41 -2.11 -37.80
N GLY A 389 31.82 -1.52 -38.85
CA GLY A 389 32.50 -1.15 -40.09
C GLY A 389 33.35 0.11 -39.97
N ALA A 390 34.33 0.25 -40.85
CA ALA A 390 35.23 1.40 -40.87
C ALA A 390 34.67 2.63 -41.61
N VAL A 391 33.46 2.54 -42.17
CA VAL A 391 32.86 3.56 -43.04
C VAL A 391 31.42 3.83 -42.60
N GLU A 392 31.08 5.11 -42.54
CA GLU A 392 29.71 5.57 -42.36
C GLU A 392 28.80 5.01 -43.44
N THR A 393 27.71 4.37 -42.99
CA THR A 393 26.83 3.60 -43.86
C THR A 393 25.38 3.98 -43.62
N ASN A 394 24.63 4.14 -44.71
CA ASN A 394 23.19 4.36 -44.67
C ASN A 394 22.47 3.05 -44.34
N ILE A 395 21.56 3.13 -43.38
CA ILE A 395 20.76 2.00 -42.90
C ILE A 395 19.28 2.39 -42.86
N THR A 396 18.43 1.39 -42.95
CA THR A 396 16.98 1.52 -42.78
C THR A 396 16.57 0.71 -41.55
N ILE A 397 15.76 1.27 -40.66
CA ILE A 397 15.25 0.56 -39.48
C ILE A 397 13.74 0.52 -39.56
N LEU A 398 13.19 -0.69 -39.52
CA LEU A 398 11.75 -0.95 -39.47
C LEU A 398 11.35 -1.34 -38.05
N TYR A 399 10.57 -0.49 -37.41
CA TYR A 399 9.99 -0.71 -36.08
C TYR A 399 8.64 -1.38 -36.23
N ARG A 400 8.40 -2.49 -35.52
CA ARG A 400 7.09 -3.16 -35.48
C ARG A 400 6.64 -3.38 -34.05
N ILE A 401 5.39 -3.02 -33.74
CA ILE A 401 4.74 -3.41 -32.48
C ILE A 401 3.83 -4.59 -32.77
N LYS A 402 4.01 -5.69 -32.02
CA LYS A 402 3.30 -6.95 -32.24
C LYS A 402 2.90 -7.67 -30.95
N ASP A 403 1.75 -8.34 -31.03
CA ASP A 403 1.26 -9.36 -30.10
C ASP A 403 0.93 -10.62 -30.94
N GLY A 404 1.99 -11.28 -31.42
CA GLY A 404 1.89 -12.37 -32.40
C GLY A 404 1.52 -11.95 -33.84
N LYS A 405 0.89 -10.78 -34.03
CA LYS A 405 0.61 -10.12 -35.32
C LYS A 405 1.09 -8.66 -35.28
N ASP A 406 1.56 -8.14 -36.42
CA ASP A 406 1.94 -6.73 -36.57
C ASP A 406 0.73 -5.80 -36.43
N ILE A 407 0.87 -4.80 -35.57
CA ILE A 407 -0.17 -3.80 -35.24
C ILE A 407 0.24 -2.42 -35.73
N ILE A 408 1.51 -2.06 -35.55
CA ILE A 408 2.09 -0.80 -36.01
C ILE A 408 3.41 -1.12 -36.71
N ALA A 409 3.70 -0.40 -37.80
CA ALA A 409 4.97 -0.45 -38.51
C ALA A 409 5.42 0.98 -38.85
N GLU A 410 6.66 1.34 -38.50
CA GLU A 410 7.28 2.62 -38.84
C GLU A 410 8.71 2.41 -39.36
N GLU A 411 9.16 3.25 -40.29
CA GLU A 411 10.52 3.18 -40.85
C GLU A 411 11.30 4.46 -40.58
N ASP A 412 12.57 4.31 -40.20
CA ASP A 412 13.54 5.39 -40.10
C ASP A 412 14.75 5.15 -41.03
N TYR A 413 15.29 6.24 -41.57
CA TYR A 413 16.45 6.25 -42.47
C TYR A 413 17.57 7.08 -41.83
N LEU A 414 18.74 6.49 -41.68
CA LEU A 414 19.86 7.11 -40.94
C LEU A 414 21.22 6.69 -41.49
N SER A 415 22.22 7.54 -41.32
CA SER A 415 23.63 7.24 -41.62
C SER A 415 24.40 7.13 -40.31
N VAL A 416 25.14 6.04 -40.13
CA VAL A 416 25.82 5.74 -38.87
C VAL A 416 27.29 5.47 -39.11
N ALA A 417 28.16 6.31 -38.54
CA ALA A 417 29.60 6.18 -38.65
C ALA A 417 30.18 5.14 -37.70
N THR A 418 29.82 5.19 -36.41
CA THR A 418 30.36 4.31 -35.36
C THR A 418 29.29 3.88 -34.36
N GLN A 419 28.74 4.80 -33.58
CA GLN A 419 27.62 4.51 -32.69
C GLN A 419 26.60 5.64 -32.77
N TYR A 420 25.33 5.28 -32.74
CA TYR A 420 24.23 6.24 -32.74
C TYR A 420 23.20 5.83 -31.70
N GLU A 421 22.80 6.79 -30.87
CA GLU A 421 21.86 6.56 -29.78
C GLU A 421 20.79 7.66 -29.77
N TYR A 422 19.53 7.27 -29.71
CA TYR A 422 18.40 8.20 -29.67
C TYR A 422 17.17 7.58 -29.00
N LEU A 423 16.19 8.43 -28.73
CA LEU A 423 14.86 8.01 -28.27
C LEU A 423 13.89 8.05 -29.46
N LYS A 424 13.15 6.96 -29.66
CA LYS A 424 12.07 6.86 -30.63
C LYS A 424 10.74 6.82 -29.89
N THR A 425 9.74 7.52 -30.42
CA THR A 425 8.39 7.56 -29.85
C THR A 425 7.38 7.12 -30.89
N ILE A 426 6.52 6.16 -30.53
CA ILE A 426 5.42 5.66 -31.37
C ILE A 426 4.11 5.85 -30.60
N ILE A 427 3.07 6.35 -31.29
CA ILE A 427 1.74 6.54 -30.69
C ILE A 427 0.95 5.23 -30.79
N LEU A 428 0.53 4.69 -29.64
CA LEU A 428 -0.32 3.51 -29.60
C LEU A 428 -1.77 3.87 -29.98
N PRO A 429 -2.51 3.01 -30.70
CA PRO A 429 -3.94 3.21 -30.94
C PRO A 429 -4.73 3.31 -29.63
N ASP A 430 -5.82 4.08 -29.62
CA ASP A 430 -6.71 4.19 -28.46
C ASP A 430 -7.50 2.89 -28.19
N ASP A 431 -7.66 2.04 -29.20
CA ASP A 431 -8.43 0.79 -29.19
C ASP A 431 -7.57 -0.47 -29.05
N ILE A 432 -6.25 -0.32 -28.84
CA ILE A 432 -5.36 -1.46 -28.58
C ILE A 432 -5.79 -2.19 -27.30
N GLU A 433 -5.85 -3.53 -27.37
CA GLU A 433 -6.27 -4.36 -26.24
C GLU A 433 -5.20 -4.36 -25.13
N ALA A 434 -5.62 -4.50 -23.88
CA ALA A 434 -4.69 -4.61 -22.77
C ALA A 434 -3.97 -5.97 -22.80
N GLY A 435 -2.64 -5.98 -22.65
CA GLY A 435 -1.83 -7.19 -22.80
C GLY A 435 -0.33 -6.90 -22.93
N SER A 436 0.47 -7.96 -23.05
CA SER A 436 1.90 -7.86 -23.35
C SER A 436 2.12 -7.64 -24.84
N TYR A 437 3.01 -6.72 -25.19
CA TYR A 437 3.41 -6.41 -26.56
C TYR A 437 4.92 -6.38 -26.67
N PHE A 438 5.41 -6.64 -27.88
CA PHE A 438 6.84 -6.52 -28.21
C PHE A 438 7.01 -5.39 -29.22
N ILE A 439 7.96 -4.50 -28.93
CA ILE A 439 8.57 -3.64 -29.95
C ILE A 439 9.75 -4.42 -30.56
N GLU A 440 9.78 -4.51 -31.88
CA GLU A 440 10.87 -5.08 -32.67
C GLU A 440 11.48 -3.99 -33.54
N ALA A 441 12.80 -3.95 -33.62
CA ALA A 441 13.54 -3.12 -34.56
C ALA A 441 14.33 -4.01 -35.50
N GLU A 442 14.01 -3.93 -36.79
CA GLU A 442 14.68 -4.65 -37.89
C GLU A 442 15.54 -3.67 -38.68
N LEU A 443 16.85 -3.74 -38.50
CA LEU A 443 17.83 -2.90 -39.18
C LEU A 443 18.29 -3.61 -40.46
N HIS A 444 18.08 -2.98 -41.61
CA HIS A 444 18.53 -3.43 -42.92
C HIS A 444 19.76 -2.63 -43.38
N TYR A 445 20.82 -3.34 -43.76
CA TYR A 445 21.98 -2.78 -44.43
C TYR A 445 22.49 -3.74 -45.52
N ASN A 446 22.64 -3.26 -46.76
CA ASN A 446 22.96 -4.11 -47.91
C ASN A 446 22.00 -5.33 -47.98
N ASP A 447 22.55 -6.55 -47.96
CA ASP A 447 21.79 -7.83 -47.95
C ASP A 447 21.69 -8.46 -46.55
N GLU A 448 21.97 -7.70 -45.48
CA GLU A 448 22.01 -8.18 -44.09
C GLU A 448 21.01 -7.46 -43.19
N THR A 449 20.57 -8.18 -42.15
CA THR A 449 19.56 -7.73 -41.20
C THR A 449 20.01 -7.97 -39.76
N ALA A 450 19.84 -6.98 -38.89
CA ALA A 450 19.98 -7.12 -37.45
C ALA A 450 18.63 -6.89 -36.75
N LEU A 451 18.35 -7.66 -35.70
CA LEU A 451 17.06 -7.65 -34.99
C LEU A 451 17.26 -7.36 -33.51
N ALA A 452 16.44 -6.46 -32.97
CA ALA A 452 16.33 -6.22 -31.53
C ALA A 452 14.86 -6.23 -31.09
N THR A 453 14.60 -6.75 -29.90
CA THR A 453 13.24 -6.83 -29.33
C THR A 453 13.22 -6.37 -27.88
N SER A 454 12.13 -5.74 -27.45
CA SER A 454 11.88 -5.39 -26.06
C SER A 454 10.38 -5.51 -25.75
N GLU A 455 10.06 -5.95 -24.54
CA GLU A 455 8.68 -6.17 -24.08
C GLU A 455 8.16 -4.95 -23.32
N PHE A 456 6.87 -4.65 -23.48
CA PHE A 456 6.13 -3.69 -22.67
C PHE A 456 4.68 -4.15 -22.49
N PHE A 457 4.01 -3.64 -21.46
CA PHE A 457 2.64 -4.00 -21.13
C PHE A 457 1.68 -2.84 -21.38
N VAL A 458 0.60 -3.10 -22.09
CA VAL A 458 -0.47 -2.12 -22.34
C VAL A 458 -1.59 -2.33 -21.33
N THR A 459 -1.92 -1.26 -20.63
CA THR A 459 -3.03 -1.17 -19.69
C THR A 459 -4.25 -0.54 -20.36
N SER A 460 -5.44 -1.01 -20.00
CA SER A 460 -6.67 -0.39 -20.46
C SER A 460 -6.74 1.04 -19.95
N LYS A 461 -7.08 2.00 -20.82
CA LYS A 461 -7.42 3.36 -20.41
C LYS A 461 -8.56 3.26 -19.40
N TYR A 462 -8.29 3.57 -18.12
CA TYR A 462 -9.34 3.54 -17.10
C TYR A 462 -10.46 4.48 -17.55
N HIS A 463 -11.59 3.90 -17.94
CA HIS A 463 -12.81 4.64 -18.17
C HIS A 463 -13.31 5.14 -16.80
N TYR A 464 -12.71 6.24 -16.31
CA TYR A 464 -13.26 7.14 -15.30
C TYR A 464 -14.53 7.77 -15.88
N SER A 465 -15.52 6.92 -16.06
CA SER A 465 -16.65 7.12 -16.92
C SER A 465 -17.76 7.81 -16.14
N LYS A 466 -18.67 8.41 -16.91
CA LYS A 466 -20.01 8.91 -16.59
C LYS A 466 -20.65 8.37 -15.29
N TYR A 467 -20.39 7.11 -14.92
CA TYR A 467 -20.83 6.49 -13.68
C TYR A 467 -20.36 7.19 -12.40
N LEU A 468 -19.18 7.84 -12.37
CA LEU A 468 -18.72 8.55 -11.16
C LEU A 468 -19.59 9.79 -10.89
N LYS A 469 -19.95 10.54 -11.95
CA LYS A 469 -20.92 11.64 -11.85
C LYS A 469 -22.30 11.14 -11.45
N ILE A 470 -22.74 10.01 -12.01
CA ILE A 470 -24.02 9.38 -11.65
C ILE A 470 -24.02 8.92 -10.19
N ALA A 471 -22.95 8.30 -9.70
CA ALA A 471 -22.81 7.82 -8.33
C ALA A 471 -22.78 8.98 -7.32
N LEU A 472 -22.10 10.09 -7.66
CA LEU A 472 -22.11 11.31 -6.85
C LEU A 472 -23.53 11.89 -6.73
N ILE A 473 -24.27 11.93 -7.84
CA ILE A 473 -25.67 12.38 -7.85
C ILE A 473 -26.55 11.45 -6.99
N ILE A 474 -26.42 10.13 -7.13
CA ILE A 474 -27.18 9.15 -6.33
C ILE A 474 -26.89 9.31 -4.84
N THR A 475 -25.62 9.50 -4.47
CA THR A 475 -25.20 9.71 -3.09
C THR A 475 -25.81 10.98 -2.50
N LEU A 476 -25.79 12.09 -3.25
CA LEU A 476 -26.42 13.35 -2.84
C LEU A 476 -27.94 13.22 -2.66
N VAL A 477 -28.62 12.49 -3.56
CA VAL A 477 -30.06 12.21 -3.45
C VAL A 477 -30.37 11.40 -2.19
N LEU A 478 -29.56 10.40 -1.88
CA LEU A 478 -29.74 9.59 -0.67
C LEU A 478 -29.53 10.41 0.61
N ILE A 479 -28.51 11.27 0.65
CA ILE A 479 -28.27 12.18 1.78
C ILE A 479 -29.46 13.14 1.96
N ALA A 480 -29.99 13.71 0.87
CA ALA A 480 -31.14 14.59 0.91
C ALA A 480 -32.40 13.88 1.44
N LEU A 481 -32.65 12.63 1.02
CA LEU A 481 -33.76 11.82 1.52
C LEU A 481 -33.64 11.54 3.03
N ILE A 482 -32.42 11.29 3.51
CA ILE A 482 -32.14 11.10 4.93
C ILE A 482 -32.38 12.39 5.70
N PHE A 483 -31.89 13.53 5.21
CA PHE A 483 -32.09 14.82 5.86
C PHE A 483 -33.58 15.19 5.96
N LEU A 484 -34.35 14.92 4.90
CA LEU A 484 -35.82 15.07 4.90
C LEU A 484 -36.51 14.13 5.90
N SER A 485 -35.94 12.96 6.18
CA SER A 485 -36.48 12.04 7.18
C SER A 485 -36.30 12.54 8.62
N PHE A 486 -35.19 13.24 8.89
CA PHE A 486 -34.89 13.83 10.20
C PHE A 486 -35.61 15.17 10.43
N LYS A 487 -35.83 15.96 9.36
CA LYS A 487 -36.50 17.25 9.45
C LYS A 487 -38.04 17.14 9.52
N LYS A 488 -38.58 16.13 10.22
CA LYS A 488 -40.01 16.09 10.53
C LYS A 488 -40.26 16.77 11.87
N PRO A 489 -40.98 17.91 11.90
CA PRO A 489 -41.34 18.55 13.16
C PRO A 489 -42.12 17.54 13.99
N SER A 490 -41.74 17.42 15.27
CA SER A 490 -42.43 16.54 16.19
C SER A 490 -43.92 16.90 16.16
N LEU A 491 -44.78 15.91 15.89
CA LEU A 491 -46.24 16.12 15.88
C LEU A 491 -46.74 16.63 17.26
N LYS A 492 -45.91 16.56 18.30
CA LYS A 492 -46.13 17.20 19.60
C LYS A 492 -46.29 18.73 19.51
N GLU A 493 -45.63 19.42 18.58
CA GLU A 493 -45.80 20.87 18.43
C GLU A 493 -47.11 21.25 17.74
N LYS A 494 -47.60 20.44 16.80
CA LYS A 494 -48.87 20.72 16.10
C LYS A 494 -50.11 20.53 16.98
N PHE A 495 -50.05 19.67 17.99
CA PHE A 495 -51.19 19.47 18.91
C PHE A 495 -51.12 20.31 20.20
N ARG A 496 -49.96 20.87 20.56
CA ARG A 496 -49.88 21.82 21.67
C ARG A 496 -50.58 23.15 21.35
N LYS A 497 -50.70 23.50 20.06
CA LYS A 497 -51.43 24.69 19.58
C LYS A 497 -52.97 24.54 19.58
N ASN A 498 -53.50 23.31 19.57
CA ASN A 498 -54.94 23.05 19.58
C ASN A 498 -55.49 22.66 20.97
N ARG A 499 -54.73 22.90 22.05
CA ARG A 499 -55.17 22.69 23.44
C ARG A 499 -55.72 23.96 24.10
N PHE A 500 -55.89 25.03 23.32
CA PHE A 500 -56.50 26.30 23.71
C PHE A 500 -57.59 26.69 22.71
N ILE A 501 -58.62 25.85 22.56
CA ILE A 501 -59.98 26.26 22.16
C ILE A 501 -60.96 25.36 22.91
#